data_AF-A0A2E8K8H6-F1
#
_entry.id   AF-A0A2E8K8H6-F1
#
_cell.length_a   1.000
_cell.length_b   1.000
_cell.length_c   1.000
_cell.angle_alpha   90.00
_cell.angle_beta   90.00
_cell.angle_gamma   90.00
#
_symmetry.space_group_name_H-M   'P 1'
#
loop_
_entity.id
_entity.type
_entity.pdbx_description
1 polymer ?
#
loop_
_entity_poly.entity_id
_entity_poly.type
_entity_poly.pdbx_seq_one_letter_code
_entity_poly.pdbx_strand_id
1 'polypeptide(L)'
;MGQEKFGELDFAPKEERTEFGNAKVEIDQDLCDGCILCNVICPAGLLEVVGKKQDRKTRVREGQDNCLGCACCEAICLTNAIRLVQPYDLGGPWKQLDRGELSKPRQF
;
A
#
# COMPACT_ATOMS: atom_id res chain seq x y z
N MET A 1 -19.19 -20.03 -19.08
CA MET A 1 -20.31 -19.05 -18.94
C MET A 1 -19.89 -17.76 -19.64
N GLY A 2 -20.84 -17.10 -20.33
CA GLY A 2 -20.57 -16.10 -21.35
C GLY A 2 -19.93 -14.82 -20.81
N GLN A 3 -19.00 -14.25 -21.59
CA GLN A 3 -18.41 -12.94 -21.34
C GLN A 3 -19.52 -11.90 -21.21
N GLU A 4 -19.54 -11.15 -20.11
CA GLU A 4 -20.47 -10.05 -19.93
C GLU A 4 -19.84 -8.79 -20.54
N LYS A 5 -20.59 -8.10 -21.41
CA LYS A 5 -20.16 -6.86 -22.04
C LYS A 5 -20.78 -5.66 -21.33
N PHE A 6 -19.96 -4.68 -20.97
CA PHE A 6 -20.40 -3.33 -20.61
C PHE A 6 -19.76 -2.34 -21.58
N GLY A 7 -20.49 -1.95 -22.62
CA GLY A 7 -19.94 -1.19 -23.74
C GLY A 7 -18.94 -2.01 -24.57
N GLU A 8 -17.77 -1.42 -24.88
CA GLU A 8 -16.67 -2.08 -25.62
C GLU A 8 -15.79 -2.98 -24.74
N LEU A 9 -16.03 -2.98 -23.42
CA LEU A 9 -15.19 -3.70 -22.47
C LEU A 9 -15.72 -5.13 -22.27
N ASP A 10 -14.87 -6.11 -22.59
CA ASP A 10 -15.10 -7.53 -22.34
C ASP A 10 -14.55 -7.91 -20.96
N PHE A 11 -15.38 -8.49 -20.09
CA PHE A 11 -14.96 -8.95 -18.77
C PHE A 11 -15.27 -10.44 -18.57
N ALA A 12 -14.37 -11.14 -17.87
CA ALA A 12 -14.57 -12.50 -17.41
C ALA A 12 -14.32 -12.56 -15.89
N PRO A 13 -15.31 -12.98 -15.08
CA PRO A 13 -15.14 -13.11 -13.65
C PRO A 13 -14.07 -14.16 -13.32
N LYS A 14 -13.10 -13.82 -12.45
CA LYS A 14 -12.21 -14.83 -11.86
C LYS A 14 -13.03 -15.75 -10.94
N GLU A 15 -12.96 -17.06 -11.16
CA GLU A 15 -13.72 -18.06 -10.37
C GLU A 15 -13.17 -18.25 -8.94
N GLU A 16 -11.89 -17.96 -8.72
CA GLU A 16 -11.29 -18.02 -7.39
C GLU A 16 -11.66 -16.78 -6.59
N ARG A 17 -12.39 -16.99 -5.49
CA ARG A 17 -12.68 -15.98 -4.48
C ARG A 17 -11.41 -15.69 -3.69
N THR A 18 -10.45 -15.02 -4.32
CA THR A 18 -9.21 -14.56 -3.69
C THR A 18 -9.56 -13.68 -2.50
N GLU A 19 -8.94 -13.94 -1.34
CA GLU A 19 -9.13 -13.13 -0.15
C GLU A 19 -8.82 -11.66 -0.48
N PHE A 20 -9.65 -10.72 -0.03
CA PHE A 20 -9.38 -9.30 -0.21
C PHE A 20 -8.07 -8.95 0.51
N GLY A 21 -7.00 -8.78 -0.27
CA GLY A 21 -5.69 -8.45 0.24
C GLY A 21 -5.56 -6.94 0.36
N ASN A 22 -5.57 -6.41 1.56
CA ASN A 22 -5.20 -5.01 1.76
C ASN A 22 -3.74 -4.78 1.33
N ALA A 23 -3.44 -3.55 0.87
CA ALA A 23 -2.06 -3.18 0.60
C ALA A 23 -1.22 -3.25 1.87
N LYS A 24 0.09 -3.45 1.75
CA LYS A 24 0.99 -3.51 2.91
C LYS A 24 2.27 -2.73 2.68
N VAL A 25 2.73 -2.11 3.76
CA VAL A 25 4.03 -1.44 3.84
C VAL A 25 4.88 -2.11 4.89
N GLU A 26 6.19 -2.17 4.64
CA GLU A 26 7.20 -2.59 5.60
C GLU A 26 8.11 -1.42 5.96
N ILE A 27 8.61 -1.41 7.19
CA ILE A 27 9.45 -0.34 7.73
C ILE A 27 10.71 -0.93 8.34
N ASP A 28 11.86 -0.56 7.77
CA ASP A 28 13.18 -0.82 8.31
C ASP A 28 13.42 0.11 9.52
N GLN A 29 13.53 -0.49 10.71
CA GLN A 29 13.70 0.24 11.95
C GLN A 29 15.12 0.80 12.13
N ASP A 30 16.12 0.25 11.44
CA ASP A 30 17.49 0.71 11.51
C ASP A 30 17.67 1.99 10.69
N LEU A 31 17.02 2.06 9.52
CA LEU A 31 17.04 3.24 8.64
C LEU A 31 16.07 4.35 9.07
N CYS A 32 15.07 4.05 9.90
CA CYS A 32 14.07 5.04 10.32
C CYS A 32 14.67 6.04 11.30
N ASP A 33 14.58 7.34 11.00
CA ASP A 33 15.06 8.43 11.87
C ASP A 33 13.96 9.04 12.77
N GLY A 34 12.72 8.56 12.64
CA GLY A 34 11.59 9.05 13.42
C GLY A 34 11.12 10.46 13.04
N CYS A 35 11.39 10.94 11.82
CA CYS A 35 11.01 12.29 11.34
C CYS A 35 9.50 12.53 11.14
N ILE A 36 8.65 11.51 11.31
CA ILE A 36 7.18 11.55 11.28
C ILE A 36 6.50 11.95 9.95
N LEU A 37 7.24 12.29 8.90
CA LEU A 37 6.65 12.73 7.61
C LEU A 37 5.71 11.69 6.99
N CYS A 38 6.07 10.41 7.07
CA CYS A 38 5.24 9.30 6.61
C CYS A 38 3.90 9.19 7.37
N ASN A 39 3.85 9.59 8.64
CA ASN A 39 2.61 9.60 9.42
C ASN A 39 1.69 10.73 8.97
N VAL A 40 2.26 11.92 8.73
CA VAL A 40 1.51 13.11 8.31
C VAL A 40 0.92 12.92 6.91
N ILE A 41 1.67 12.33 5.99
CA ILE A 41 1.22 12.13 4.60
C ILE A 41 0.24 10.96 4.46
N CYS A 42 0.10 10.09 5.47
CA CYS A 42 -0.73 8.89 5.37
C CYS A 42 -2.22 9.24 5.53
N PRO A 43 -3.03 9.21 4.46
CA PRO A 43 -4.46 9.53 4.57
C PRO A 43 -5.24 8.46 5.36
N ALA A 44 -4.72 7.23 5.44
CA ALA A 44 -5.35 6.12 6.15
C ALA A 44 -5.07 6.14 7.66
N GLY A 45 -4.14 6.97 8.15
CA GLY A 45 -3.73 6.93 9.55
C GLY A 45 -3.07 5.61 9.98
N LEU A 46 -2.55 4.82 9.03
CA LEU A 46 -2.00 3.47 9.26
C LEU A 46 -0.80 3.44 10.22
N LEU A 47 -0.02 4.52 10.25
CA LEU A 47 1.28 4.58 10.92
C LEU A 47 1.17 5.24 12.29
N GLU A 48 2.03 4.82 13.21
CA GLU A 48 2.26 5.47 14.49
C GLU A 48 3.75 5.61 14.81
N VAL A 49 4.07 6.53 15.71
CA VAL A 49 5.42 6.79 16.20
C VAL A 49 5.56 6.21 17.60
N VAL A 50 6.57 5.38 17.80
CA VAL A 50 6.93 4.78 19.09
C VAL A 50 8.30 5.27 19.54
N GLY A 51 8.61 5.09 20.82
CA GLY A 51 9.88 5.55 21.41
C GLY A 51 9.82 6.98 21.95
N LYS A 52 10.95 7.45 22.51
CA LYS A 52 11.05 8.76 23.18
C LYS A 52 12.27 9.53 22.67
N LYS A 53 12.13 10.86 22.60
CA LYS A 53 13.20 11.81 22.21
C LYS A 53 13.85 11.43 20.87
N GLN A 54 15.07 10.89 20.92
CA GLN A 54 15.94 10.65 19.77
C GLN A 54 15.80 9.21 19.23
N ASP A 55 15.24 8.30 20.03
CA ASP A 55 15.00 6.90 19.65
C ASP A 55 13.59 6.70 19.09
N ARG A 56 12.97 7.75 18.55
CA ARG A 56 11.63 7.61 17.96
C ARG A 56 11.71 6.86 16.64
N LYS A 57 10.79 5.93 16.44
CA LYS A 57 10.68 5.13 15.21
C LYS A 57 9.22 5.06 14.77
N THR A 58 9.01 4.86 13.46
CA THR A 58 7.65 4.65 12.93
C THR A 58 7.38 3.15 12.79
N ARG A 59 6.16 2.73 13.13
CA ARG A 59 5.65 1.39 12.84
C ARG A 59 4.21 1.45 12.32
N VAL A 60 3.73 0.33 11.78
CA VAL A 60 2.30 0.15 11.49
C VAL A 60 1.55 -0.02 12.81
N ARG A 61 0.40 0.64 12.97
CA ARG A 61 -0.46 0.49 14.15
C ARG A 61 -0.95 -0.95 14.26
N GLU A 62 -0.93 -1.47 15.48
CA GLU A 62 -1.43 -2.81 15.76
C GLU A 62 -2.92 -2.94 15.40
N GLY A 63 -3.27 -4.01 14.69
CA GLY A 63 -4.64 -4.27 14.25
C GLY A 63 -5.16 -3.36 13.13
N GLN A 64 -4.31 -2.51 12.53
CA GLN A 64 -4.68 -1.72 11.35
C GLN A 64 -4.16 -2.36 10.07
N ASP A 65 -5.05 -2.53 9.10
CA ASP A 65 -4.76 -3.08 7.77
C ASP A 65 -5.35 -2.24 6.64
N ASN A 66 -5.77 -1.01 6.93
CA ASN A 66 -6.47 -0.12 6.00
C ASN A 66 -5.55 0.63 5.00
N CYS A 67 -4.41 0.05 4.63
CA CYS A 67 -3.48 0.70 3.71
C CYS A 67 -4.10 0.87 2.32
N LEU A 68 -4.11 2.10 1.81
CA LEU A 68 -4.64 2.40 0.47
C LEU A 68 -3.67 2.04 -0.67
N GLY A 69 -2.42 1.70 -0.36
CA GLY A 69 -1.41 1.37 -1.37
C GLY A 69 -1.00 2.55 -2.28
N CYS A 70 -1.11 3.80 -1.79
CA CYS A 70 -0.77 5.01 -2.56
C CYS A 70 0.74 5.29 -2.67
N ALA A 71 1.57 4.61 -1.87
CA ALA A 71 3.02 4.79 -1.79
C ALA A 71 3.51 6.21 -1.44
N CYS A 72 2.65 7.12 -0.96
CA CYS A 72 3.08 8.46 -0.56
C CYS A 72 4.10 8.43 0.59
N CYS A 73 3.98 7.47 1.51
CA CYS A 73 4.92 7.32 2.62
C CYS A 73 6.31 6.86 2.15
N GLU A 74 6.40 6.01 1.14
CA GLU A 74 7.66 5.61 0.50
C GLU A 74 8.28 6.79 -0.25
N ALA A 75 7.48 7.52 -1.03
CA ALA A 75 7.96 8.67 -1.81
C ALA A 75 8.53 9.81 -0.94
N ILE A 76 7.95 10.06 0.24
CA ILE A 76 8.40 11.14 1.12
C ILE A 76 9.59 10.73 2.01
N CYS A 77 9.92 9.44 2.10
CA CYS A 77 10.93 8.95 3.04
C CYS A 77 12.35 9.17 2.53
N LEU A 78 13.02 10.19 3.08
CA LEU A 78 14.38 10.55 2.67
C LEU A 78 15.43 9.48 3.02
N THR A 79 15.20 8.68 4.06
CA THR A 79 16.10 7.58 4.45
C THR A 79 15.77 6.25 3.76
N ASN A 80 14.72 6.20 2.93
CA ASN A 80 14.18 4.98 2.31
C ASN A 80 13.82 3.88 3.31
N ALA A 81 13.44 4.24 4.53
CA ALA A 81 13.11 3.30 5.61
C ALA A 81 11.74 2.62 5.45
N ILE A 82 10.85 3.08 4.57
CA ILE A 82 9.51 2.53 4.39
C ILE A 82 9.24 2.20 2.92
N ARG A 83 8.62 1.05 2.67
CA ARG A 83 8.33 0.55 1.32
C ARG A 83 6.96 -0.08 1.20
N LEU A 84 6.26 0.17 0.10
CA LEU A 84 5.07 -0.59 -0.28
C LEU A 84 5.53 -1.96 -0.83
N VAL A 85 5.16 -3.03 -0.13
CA VAL A 85 5.57 -4.41 -0.48
C VAL A 85 4.44 -5.20 -1.12
N GLN A 86 3.19 -4.80 -0.89
CA GLN A 86 2.01 -5.46 -1.43
C GLN A 86 1.00 -4.39 -1.91
N PRO A 87 0.56 -4.41 -3.18
CA PRO A 87 -0.58 -3.60 -3.61
C PRO A 87 -1.88 -4.19 -3.08
N TYR A 88 -2.97 -3.42 -3.10
CA TYR A 88 -4.28 -3.98 -2.83
C TYR A 88 -4.65 -5.00 -3.92
N ASP A 89 -5.15 -6.16 -3.49
CA ASP A 89 -5.72 -7.18 -4.37
C ASP A 89 -7.23 -7.24 -4.11
N LEU A 90 -7.99 -6.66 -5.03
CA LEU A 90 -9.45 -6.71 -5.00
C LEU A 90 -9.86 -8.06 -5.57
N GLY A 91 -9.73 -9.08 -4.72
CA GLY A 91 -10.05 -10.46 -5.02
C GLY A 91 -11.54 -10.69 -5.22
N GLY A 92 -12.05 -10.30 -6.37
CA GLY A 92 -13.43 -10.51 -6.79
C GLY A 92 -13.52 -10.89 -8.26
N PRO A 93 -14.73 -10.91 -8.84
CA PRO A 93 -14.91 -11.16 -10.27
C PRO A 93 -14.18 -10.12 -11.14
N TRP A 94 -13.85 -8.95 -10.59
CA TRP A 94 -13.18 -7.88 -11.33
C TRP A 94 -11.66 -8.06 -11.32
N LYS A 95 -11.07 -8.25 -12.50
CA LYS A 95 -9.60 -8.27 -12.68
C LYS A 95 -9.07 -6.84 -12.76
N GLN A 96 -8.03 -6.52 -12.00
CA GLN A 96 -7.25 -5.30 -12.24
C GLN A 96 -6.51 -5.41 -13.58
N LEU A 97 -6.83 -4.52 -14.52
CA LEU A 97 -6.25 -4.55 -15.87
C LEU A 97 -4.90 -3.82 -15.94
N ASP A 98 -4.76 -2.68 -15.25
CA ASP A 98 -3.63 -1.75 -15.44
C ASP A 98 -2.67 -1.64 -14.25
N ARG A 99 -2.84 -2.48 -13.22
CA ARG A 99 -1.91 -2.50 -12.07
C ARG A 99 -0.77 -3.45 -12.40
N GLY A 100 0.21 -2.94 -13.16
CA GLY A 100 1.48 -3.62 -13.40
C GLY A 100 2.27 -3.87 -12.10
N GLU A 101 3.49 -4.40 -12.23
CA GLU A 101 4.38 -4.60 -11.08
C GLU A 101 4.66 -3.28 -10.34
N LEU A 102 4.91 -3.36 -9.03
CA LEU A 102 5.29 -2.20 -8.23
C LEU A 102 6.59 -1.60 -8.77
N SER A 103 6.49 -0.42 -9.38
CA SER A 103 7.62 0.38 -9.82
C SER A 103 7.78 1.61 -8.93
N LYS A 104 9.01 2.15 -8.85
CA LYS A 104 9.28 3.43 -8.19
C LYS A 104 8.37 4.54 -8.75
N PRO A 105 8.15 5.64 -7.98
CA PRO A 105 7.27 6.73 -8.38
C PRO A 105 7.55 7.17 -9.82
N ARG A 106 6.48 7.52 -10.54
CA ARG A 106 6.58 8.10 -11.88
C ARG A 106 7.58 9.24 -11.82
N GLN A 107 8.69 9.11 -12.54
CA GLN A 107 9.60 10.23 -12.75
C GLN A 107 8.81 11.23 -13.60
N PHE A 108 8.51 12.39 -13.01
CA PHE A 108 7.90 13.51 -13.73
C PHE A 108 8.94 14.16 -14.64
#